data_AF-U4TBN9-F1
#
_entry.id   AF-U4TBN9-F1
#
_cell.length_a   1.000
_cell.length_b   1.000
_cell.length_c   1.000
_cell.angle_alpha   90.00
_cell.angle_beta   90.00
_cell.angle_gamma   90.00
#
_symmetry.space_group_name_H-M   'P 1'
#
loop_
_entity.id
_entity.type
_entity.pdbx_description
1 polymer ?
#
loop_
_entity_poly.entity_id
_entity_poly.type
_entity_poly.pdbx_seq_one_letter_code
_entity_poly.pdbx_strand_id
1 'polypeptide(L)'
;MAVVKENPVWVTGITQIDPNDPVQGGAGGVDNVPHEQLANRTAYLKKEIEDIQGEPTEPVTLETLLKRIKDLEEAPTDNLPFLPVGGLFETTVVYTSGAEVAAAMGYGTWVSFGEGLVTVGVSSKTADPGWTKVIGTEYGEYEHSLIIDEAPAHKHSKDDVYNKFGSNASESGLETQGSGDYDHLTEEYGTGNLTSSNWLQATEQSVGGGEPHNNTQPSVVVGRWRRTE
;
A
#
# COMPACT_ATOMS: atom_id res chain seq x y z
N MET A 1 -0.33 -69.36 -28.50
CA MET A 1 0.33 -68.12 -28.95
C MET A 1 0.59 -67.26 -27.72
N ALA A 2 1.77 -66.66 -27.58
CA ALA A 2 2.07 -65.73 -26.50
C ALA A 2 1.43 -64.36 -26.83
N VAL A 3 0.92 -63.66 -25.81
CA VAL A 3 0.24 -62.36 -25.95
C VAL A 3 1.12 -61.30 -25.29
N VAL A 4 1.19 -60.12 -25.92
CA VAL A 4 1.86 -58.95 -25.35
C VAL A 4 1.09 -58.49 -24.12
N LYS A 5 1.76 -58.38 -22.97
CA LYS A 5 1.13 -57.89 -21.73
C LYS A 5 1.17 -56.36 -21.71
N GLU A 6 0.01 -55.74 -21.79
CA GLU A 6 -0.12 -54.28 -21.73
C GLU A 6 -0.05 -53.77 -20.29
N ASN A 7 0.75 -52.74 -20.05
CA ASN A 7 0.79 -51.97 -18.81
C ASN A 7 0.61 -50.48 -19.17
N PRO A 8 -0.31 -49.75 -18.51
CA PRO A 8 -0.62 -48.35 -18.85
C PRO A 8 0.48 -47.41 -18.34
N VAL A 9 1.62 -47.41 -19.03
CA VAL A 9 2.80 -46.60 -18.71
C VAL A 9 3.20 -45.82 -19.95
N TRP A 10 3.37 -44.51 -19.82
CA TRP A 10 3.90 -43.68 -20.88
C TRP A 10 5.40 -43.88 -21.05
N VAL A 11 5.80 -44.53 -22.15
CA VAL A 11 7.21 -44.68 -22.52
C VAL A 11 7.65 -43.44 -23.30
N THR A 12 8.80 -42.83 -23.02
CA THR A 12 9.24 -41.58 -23.65
C THR A 12 9.70 -41.73 -25.10
N GLY A 13 10.14 -42.92 -25.51
CA GLY A 13 10.51 -43.26 -26.89
C GLY A 13 10.06 -44.66 -27.30
N ILE A 14 10.04 -44.95 -28.61
CA ILE A 14 9.88 -46.31 -29.15
C ILE A 14 11.25 -46.73 -29.66
N THR A 15 11.76 -47.86 -29.19
CA THR A 15 13.01 -48.45 -29.63
C THR A 15 12.91 -48.80 -31.10
N GLN A 16 13.89 -48.36 -31.90
CA GLN A 16 14.03 -48.79 -33.28
C GLN A 16 14.84 -50.08 -33.31
N ILE A 17 14.44 -51.04 -34.14
CA ILE A 17 15.24 -52.24 -34.41
C ILE A 17 16.38 -51.85 -35.35
N ASP A 18 17.61 -52.07 -34.94
CA ASP A 18 18.79 -51.82 -35.74
C ASP A 18 19.11 -53.01 -36.67
N PRO A 19 19.77 -52.80 -37.82
CA PRO A 19 20.11 -53.88 -38.76
C PRO A 19 21.00 -54.98 -38.17
N ASN A 20 21.71 -54.70 -37.07
CA ASN A 20 22.60 -55.64 -36.38
C ASN A 20 21.95 -56.31 -35.17
N ASP A 21 20.69 -55.97 -34.86
CA ASP A 21 19.99 -56.56 -33.72
C ASP A 21 19.61 -58.02 -34.01
N PRO A 22 19.77 -58.93 -33.04
CA PRO A 22 19.40 -60.32 -33.22
C PRO A 22 17.88 -60.47 -33.26
N VAL A 23 17.38 -61.22 -34.24
CA VAL A 23 15.95 -61.57 -34.39
C VAL A 23 15.54 -62.50 -33.24
N GLN A 24 15.15 -61.91 -32.11
CA GLN A 24 14.77 -62.59 -30.89
C GLN A 24 13.34 -62.22 -30.52
N GLY A 25 12.43 -63.17 -30.75
CA GLY A 25 11.05 -63.10 -30.24
C GLY A 25 10.92 -63.57 -28.78
N GLY A 26 9.68 -63.59 -28.28
CA GLY A 26 9.38 -63.97 -26.89
C GLY A 26 9.34 -62.76 -25.94
N ALA A 27 9.00 -63.01 -24.66
CA ALA A 27 8.91 -61.96 -23.66
C ALA A 27 10.29 -61.34 -23.41
N GLY A 28 10.42 -60.03 -23.63
CA GLY A 28 11.70 -59.33 -23.53
C GLY A 28 12.68 -59.57 -24.69
N GLY A 29 12.23 -60.23 -25.76
CA GLY A 29 13.01 -60.35 -27.00
C GLY A 29 13.09 -59.02 -27.74
N VAL A 30 14.24 -58.73 -28.36
CA VAL A 30 14.56 -57.45 -29.00
C VAL A 30 13.51 -57.07 -30.07
N ASP A 31 12.96 -58.05 -30.80
CA ASP A 31 11.94 -57.82 -31.82
C ASP A 31 10.58 -57.38 -31.23
N ASN A 32 10.29 -57.78 -29.98
CA ASN A 32 9.02 -57.52 -29.32
C ASN A 32 9.00 -56.21 -28.51
N VAL A 33 10.17 -55.63 -28.21
CA VAL A 33 10.30 -54.40 -27.42
C VAL A 33 9.52 -53.21 -28.02
N PRO A 34 9.60 -52.91 -29.34
CA PRO A 34 8.86 -51.80 -29.93
C PRO A 34 7.34 -52.00 -29.86
N HIS A 35 6.89 -53.26 -30.00
CA HIS A 35 5.49 -53.64 -29.92
C HIS A 35 4.94 -53.51 -28.50
N GLU A 36 5.70 -53.92 -27.48
CA GLU A 36 5.36 -53.74 -26.06
C GLU A 36 5.24 -52.25 -25.69
N GLN A 37 6.17 -51.41 -26.15
CA GLN A 37 6.15 -49.96 -25.89
C GLN A 37 4.95 -49.27 -26.52
N LEU A 38 4.57 -49.65 -27.75
CA LEU A 38 3.37 -49.15 -28.42
C LEU A 38 2.09 -49.59 -27.70
N ALA A 39 2.01 -50.85 -27.28
CA ALA A 39 0.87 -51.38 -26.56
C ALA A 39 0.69 -50.65 -25.21
N ASN A 40 1.77 -50.41 -24.47
CA ASN A 40 1.76 -49.67 -23.20
C ASN A 40 1.31 -48.22 -23.35
N ARG A 41 1.80 -47.50 -24.38
CA ARG A 41 1.34 -46.13 -24.70
C ARG A 41 -0.14 -46.09 -25.05
N THR A 42 -0.61 -47.05 -25.83
CA THR A 42 -2.02 -47.14 -26.23
C THR A 42 -2.91 -47.39 -25.00
N ALA A 43 -2.49 -48.30 -24.11
CA ALA A 43 -3.18 -48.56 -22.85
C ALA A 43 -3.19 -47.32 -21.92
N TYR A 44 -2.07 -46.59 -21.85
CA TYR A 44 -1.98 -45.33 -21.11
C TYR A 44 -2.95 -44.26 -21.66
N LEU A 45 -2.94 -44.02 -22.97
CA LEU A 45 -3.84 -43.04 -23.60
C LEU A 45 -5.32 -43.43 -23.44
N LYS A 46 -5.63 -44.73 -23.53
CA LYS A 46 -6.98 -45.22 -23.29
C LYS A 46 -7.43 -44.90 -21.87
N LYS A 47 -6.57 -45.12 -20.88
CA LYS A 47 -6.84 -44.78 -19.48
C LYS A 47 -7.05 -43.27 -19.30
N GLU A 48 -6.16 -42.43 -19.86
CA GLU A 48 -6.30 -40.97 -19.78
C GLU A 48 -7.59 -40.47 -20.45
N ILE A 49 -7.98 -41.07 -21.58
CA ILE A 49 -9.26 -40.77 -22.24
C ILE A 49 -10.44 -41.21 -21.36
N GLU A 50 -10.39 -42.38 -20.75
CA GLU A 50 -11.43 -42.87 -19.80
C GLU A 50 -11.50 -41.99 -18.54
N ASP A 51 -10.37 -41.47 -18.05
CA ASP A 51 -10.29 -40.56 -16.90
C ASP A 51 -10.82 -39.15 -17.25
N ILE A 52 -10.52 -38.63 -18.45
CA ILE A 52 -11.05 -37.36 -18.97
C ILE A 52 -12.54 -37.48 -19.29
N GLN A 53 -12.97 -38.64 -19.80
CA GLN A 53 -14.36 -39.00 -20.01
C GLN A 53 -14.98 -39.68 -18.78
N GLY A 54 -14.50 -39.36 -17.56
CA GLY A 54 -15.10 -39.87 -16.35
C GLY A 54 -16.61 -39.71 -16.41
N GLU A 55 -17.31 -40.83 -16.59
CA GLU A 55 -18.77 -40.88 -16.65
C GLU A 55 -19.28 -40.15 -15.40
N PRO A 56 -20.21 -39.20 -15.55
CA PRO A 56 -20.84 -38.59 -14.40
C PRO A 56 -21.41 -39.74 -13.56
N THR A 57 -21.07 -39.73 -12.27
CA THR A 57 -21.42 -40.80 -11.32
C THR A 57 -22.93 -40.98 -11.15
N GLU A 58 -23.72 -40.14 -11.82
CA GLU A 58 -25.17 -40.14 -11.94
C GLU A 58 -25.55 -39.97 -13.42
N PRO A 59 -26.61 -40.63 -13.92
CA PRO A 59 -27.03 -40.49 -15.31
C PRO A 59 -27.36 -39.02 -15.67
N VAL A 60 -26.78 -38.54 -16.76
CA VAL A 60 -27.11 -37.22 -17.33
C VAL A 60 -28.47 -37.32 -18.02
N THR A 61 -29.52 -37.02 -17.28
CA THR A 61 -30.87 -36.90 -17.78
C THR A 61 -31.19 -35.42 -18.06
N LEU A 62 -32.25 -35.17 -18.82
CA LEU A 62 -32.75 -33.80 -19.01
C LEU A 62 -33.09 -33.14 -17.67
N GLU A 63 -33.49 -33.93 -16.68
CA GLU A 63 -33.83 -33.49 -15.32
C GLU A 63 -32.58 -33.11 -14.52
N THR A 64 -31.48 -33.88 -14.59
CA THR A 64 -30.23 -33.53 -13.89
C THR A 64 -29.55 -32.31 -14.54
N LEU A 65 -29.62 -32.18 -15.87
CA LEU A 65 -29.17 -30.97 -16.56
C LEU A 65 -30.00 -29.75 -16.20
N LEU A 66 -31.33 -29.87 -16.21
CA LEU A 66 -32.22 -28.78 -15.85
C LEU A 66 -32.04 -28.37 -14.38
N LYS A 67 -31.83 -29.35 -13.49
CA LYS A 67 -31.49 -29.10 -12.10
C LYS A 67 -30.16 -28.36 -11.99
N ARG A 68 -29.11 -28.76 -12.72
CA ARG A 68 -27.81 -28.08 -12.68
C ARG A 68 -27.88 -26.65 -13.23
N ILE A 69 -28.67 -26.41 -14.26
CA ILE A 69 -28.91 -25.07 -14.81
C ILE A 69 -29.63 -24.21 -13.77
N LYS A 70 -30.71 -24.71 -13.16
CA LYS A 70 -31.40 -23.99 -12.09
C LYS A 70 -30.51 -23.75 -10.88
N ASP A 71 -29.73 -24.74 -10.46
CA ASP A 71 -28.76 -24.60 -9.36
C ASP A 71 -27.67 -23.56 -9.70
N LEU A 72 -27.35 -23.33 -10.98
CA LEU A 72 -26.42 -22.27 -11.44
C LEU A 72 -27.10 -20.89 -11.58
N GLU A 73 -28.38 -20.86 -11.93
CA GLU A 73 -29.21 -19.65 -12.00
C GLU A 73 -29.61 -19.15 -10.60
N GLU A 74 -29.86 -20.08 -9.67
CA GLU A 74 -30.22 -19.86 -8.26
C GLU A 74 -29.00 -19.84 -7.34
N ALA A 75 -27.85 -20.36 -7.78
CA ALA A 75 -26.59 -20.03 -7.14
C ALA A 75 -26.57 -18.51 -7.03
N PRO A 76 -26.31 -17.95 -5.84
CA PRO A 76 -26.00 -16.54 -5.79
C PRO A 76 -24.87 -16.40 -6.80
N THR A 77 -25.11 -15.70 -7.91
CA THR A 77 -24.00 -15.01 -8.54
C THR A 77 -23.42 -14.26 -7.37
N ASP A 78 -22.27 -14.68 -6.87
CA ASP A 78 -21.49 -13.90 -5.95
C ASP A 78 -21.11 -12.68 -6.77
N ASN A 79 -22.09 -11.79 -6.90
CA ASN A 79 -21.96 -10.39 -7.17
C ASN A 79 -21.40 -9.81 -5.85
N LEU A 80 -20.32 -10.43 -5.34
CA LEU A 80 -19.25 -9.72 -4.67
C LEU A 80 -19.02 -8.54 -5.60
N PRO A 81 -19.42 -7.32 -5.21
CA PRO A 81 -19.48 -6.22 -6.13
C PRO A 81 -18.06 -6.03 -6.66
N PHE A 82 -17.81 -6.48 -7.89
CA PHE A 82 -16.53 -6.28 -8.54
C PHE A 82 -16.29 -4.79 -8.49
N LEU A 83 -15.21 -4.37 -7.84
CA LEU A 83 -14.87 -2.96 -7.80
C LEU A 83 -14.70 -2.52 -9.25
N PRO A 84 -15.46 -1.52 -9.75
CA PRO A 84 -15.34 -1.11 -11.15
C PRO A 84 -13.94 -0.55 -11.42
N VAL A 85 -13.58 -0.38 -12.69
CA VAL A 85 -12.36 0.36 -13.04
C VAL A 85 -12.43 1.76 -12.42
N GLY A 86 -11.37 2.16 -11.71
CA GLY A 86 -11.33 3.37 -10.89
C GLY A 86 -11.77 3.18 -9.43
N GLY A 87 -12.34 2.02 -9.08
CA GLY A 87 -12.71 1.67 -7.71
C GLY A 87 -11.49 1.54 -6.79
N LEU A 88 -11.68 1.90 -5.51
CA LEU A 88 -10.66 1.83 -4.48
C LEU A 88 -10.85 0.61 -3.59
N PHE A 89 -9.75 -0.05 -3.27
CA PHE A 89 -9.65 -1.14 -2.32
C PHE A 89 -8.71 -0.73 -1.18
N GLU A 90 -9.20 -0.78 0.06
CA GLU A 90 -8.42 -0.51 1.26
C GLU A 90 -8.25 -1.78 2.10
N THR A 91 -7.06 -1.96 2.66
CA THR A 91 -6.69 -3.20 3.37
C THR A 91 -5.64 -2.96 4.44
N THR A 92 -5.65 -3.80 5.48
CA THR A 92 -4.58 -3.88 6.48
C THR A 92 -3.50 -4.89 6.10
N VAL A 93 -3.71 -5.67 5.02
CA VAL A 93 -2.73 -6.61 4.48
C VAL A 93 -1.70 -5.85 3.65
N VAL A 94 -0.42 -6.12 3.90
CA VAL A 94 0.68 -5.53 3.12
C VAL A 94 0.83 -6.31 1.82
N TYR A 95 0.50 -5.66 0.71
CA TYR A 95 0.83 -6.10 -0.64
C TYR A 95 1.98 -5.26 -1.16
N THR A 96 2.93 -5.88 -1.86
CA THR A 96 4.10 -5.20 -2.44
C THR A 96 3.91 -4.85 -3.92
N SER A 97 2.89 -5.42 -4.56
CA SER A 97 2.57 -5.15 -5.96
C SER A 97 1.08 -5.36 -6.28
N GLY A 98 0.62 -4.74 -7.36
CA GLY A 98 -0.74 -4.95 -7.86
C GLY A 98 -1.05 -6.39 -8.28
N ALA A 99 -0.03 -7.17 -8.64
CA ALA A 99 -0.18 -8.58 -8.99
C ALA A 99 -0.56 -9.43 -7.76
N GLU A 100 -0.03 -9.11 -6.58
CA GLU A 100 -0.42 -9.78 -5.33
C GLU A 100 -1.87 -9.44 -4.93
N VAL A 101 -2.28 -8.19 -5.16
CA VAL A 101 -3.68 -7.77 -4.96
C VAL A 101 -4.60 -8.53 -5.92
N ALA A 102 -4.23 -8.60 -7.20
CA ALA A 102 -4.97 -9.34 -8.21
C ALA A 102 -5.09 -10.83 -7.86
N ALA A 103 -4.01 -11.44 -7.38
CA ALA A 103 -4.01 -12.83 -6.93
C ALA A 103 -4.90 -13.05 -5.70
N ALA A 104 -4.91 -12.12 -4.74
CA ALA A 104 -5.76 -12.19 -3.55
C ALA A 104 -7.24 -11.93 -3.85
N MET A 105 -7.54 -11.01 -4.76
CA MET A 105 -8.92 -10.69 -5.20
C MET A 105 -9.48 -11.69 -6.21
N GLY A 106 -8.60 -12.39 -6.93
CA GLY A 106 -8.96 -13.29 -8.03
C GLY A 106 -9.28 -12.58 -9.35
N TYR A 107 -9.10 -11.25 -9.44
CA TYR A 107 -9.39 -10.46 -10.64
C TYR A 107 -8.71 -9.08 -10.65
N GLY A 108 -8.75 -8.45 -11.82
CA GLY A 108 -8.44 -7.04 -12.05
C GLY A 108 -6.94 -6.72 -12.10
N THR A 109 -6.63 -5.52 -12.58
CA THR A 109 -5.29 -4.94 -12.53
C THR A 109 -5.30 -3.79 -11.53
N TRP A 110 -4.30 -3.73 -10.64
CA TRP A 110 -4.28 -2.81 -9.50
C TRP A 110 -3.00 -1.97 -9.45
N VAL A 111 -3.13 -0.73 -9.00
CA VAL A 111 -2.00 0.18 -8.73
C VAL A 111 -2.16 0.82 -7.36
N SER A 112 -1.05 1.11 -6.65
CA SER A 112 -1.13 1.84 -5.38
C SER A 112 -1.71 3.23 -5.60
N PHE A 113 -2.43 3.74 -4.62
CA PHE A 113 -3.14 5.02 -4.77
C PHE A 113 -3.05 5.86 -3.50
N GLY A 114 -2.49 7.07 -3.64
CA GLY A 114 -2.39 8.05 -2.56
C GLY A 114 -1.45 7.60 -1.44
N GLU A 115 -0.28 7.08 -1.78
CA GLU A 115 0.74 6.71 -0.80
C GLU A 115 1.15 7.94 0.02
N GLY A 116 1.06 7.83 1.36
CA GLY A 116 1.31 8.96 2.25
C GLY A 116 0.21 10.04 2.28
N LEU A 117 -0.89 9.86 1.54
CA LEU A 117 -1.96 10.84 1.39
C LEU A 117 -3.29 10.36 1.97
N VAL A 118 -4.06 11.31 2.50
CA VAL A 118 -5.48 11.12 2.84
C VAL A 118 -6.36 11.48 1.64
N THR A 119 -7.41 10.72 1.40
CA THR A 119 -8.37 11.01 0.33
C THR A 119 -9.36 12.07 0.78
N VAL A 120 -9.65 13.01 -0.11
CA VAL A 120 -10.66 14.05 0.09
C VAL A 120 -11.69 13.92 -1.04
N GLY A 121 -12.96 13.94 -0.67
CA GLY A 121 -14.06 13.89 -1.64
C GLY A 121 -14.09 15.15 -2.51
N VAL A 122 -14.35 14.98 -3.80
CA VAL A 122 -14.51 16.10 -4.73
C VAL A 122 -15.70 16.96 -4.27
N SER A 123 -15.48 18.25 -4.10
CA SER A 123 -16.52 19.19 -3.68
C SER A 123 -17.13 19.95 -4.85
N SER A 124 -18.47 20.01 -4.86
CA SER A 124 -19.24 20.90 -5.73
C SER A 124 -19.61 22.23 -5.05
N LYS A 125 -19.24 22.42 -3.78
CA LYS A 125 -19.61 23.63 -3.02
C LYS A 125 -18.75 24.82 -3.45
N THR A 126 -19.39 25.98 -3.62
CA THR A 126 -18.70 27.20 -4.09
C THR A 126 -17.63 27.67 -3.11
N ALA A 127 -17.93 27.65 -1.81
CA ALA A 127 -17.07 28.17 -0.75
C ALA A 127 -15.88 27.24 -0.42
N ASP A 128 -15.93 25.98 -0.84
CA ASP A 128 -14.85 25.04 -0.55
C ASP A 128 -13.60 25.38 -1.38
N PRO A 129 -12.39 25.07 -0.86
CA PRO A 129 -11.13 25.40 -1.52
C PRO A 129 -11.05 24.86 -2.96
N GLY A 130 -10.39 25.61 -3.85
CA GLY A 130 -10.29 25.25 -5.27
C GLY A 130 -9.64 23.88 -5.53
N TRP A 131 -8.67 23.48 -4.71
CA TRP A 131 -7.98 22.19 -4.83
C TRP A 131 -8.91 20.98 -4.65
N THR A 132 -10.03 21.15 -3.94
CA THR A 132 -11.03 20.08 -3.73
C THR A 132 -11.92 19.82 -4.95
N LYS A 133 -11.79 20.60 -6.02
CA LYS A 133 -12.76 20.60 -7.14
C LYS A 133 -12.36 19.72 -8.31
N VAL A 134 -11.10 19.27 -8.38
CA VAL A 134 -10.56 18.51 -9.51
C VAL A 134 -9.96 17.19 -9.01
N ILE A 135 -10.43 16.07 -9.57
CA ILE A 135 -9.93 14.72 -9.25
C ILE A 135 -8.43 14.63 -9.57
N GLY A 136 -7.66 14.09 -8.63
CA GLY A 136 -6.22 13.90 -8.77
C GLY A 136 -5.39 15.12 -8.37
N THR A 137 -6.01 16.20 -7.90
CA THR A 137 -5.27 17.31 -7.28
C THR A 137 -4.71 16.85 -5.95
N GLU A 138 -3.40 17.01 -5.77
CA GLU A 138 -2.70 16.79 -4.52
C GLU A 138 -2.55 18.12 -3.77
N TYR A 139 -2.75 18.09 -2.45
CA TYR A 139 -2.63 19.26 -1.59
C TYR A 139 -2.31 18.83 -0.16
N GLY A 140 -1.62 19.69 0.58
CA GLY A 140 -1.23 19.49 1.98
C GLY A 140 0.28 19.42 2.16
N GLU A 141 0.70 19.37 3.42
CA GLU A 141 2.09 19.30 3.83
C GLU A 141 2.21 18.50 5.13
N TYR A 142 3.38 17.89 5.38
CA TYR A 142 3.64 17.17 6.63
C TYR A 142 4.00 18.11 7.78
N GLU A 143 4.76 19.16 7.49
CA GLU A 143 5.23 20.14 8.45
C GLU A 143 5.02 21.55 7.93
N HIS A 144 4.67 22.47 8.82
CA HIS A 144 4.44 23.88 8.49
C HIS A 144 5.39 24.78 9.29
N SER A 145 6.02 25.73 8.63
CA SER A 145 6.82 26.79 9.26
C SER A 145 6.00 28.07 9.33
N LEU A 146 5.79 28.58 10.54
CA LEU A 146 5.05 29.84 10.72
C LEU A 146 5.76 30.99 10.01
N ILE A 147 4.99 31.76 9.23
CA ILE A 147 5.46 33.00 8.64
C ILE A 147 4.97 34.22 9.44
N ILE A 148 5.58 35.38 9.20
CA ILE A 148 5.24 36.64 9.88
C ILE A 148 3.74 36.97 9.74
N ASP A 149 3.16 36.74 8.56
CA ASP A 149 1.74 37.04 8.29
C ASP A 149 0.77 36.12 9.05
N GLU A 150 1.24 34.99 9.56
CA GLU A 150 0.46 34.05 10.36
C GLU A 150 0.60 34.28 11.86
N ALA A 151 1.57 35.09 12.28
CA ALA A 151 1.75 35.43 13.68
C ALA A 151 0.56 36.30 14.15
N PRO A 152 -0.07 35.99 15.30
CA PRO A 152 -1.07 36.87 15.89
C PRO A 152 -0.52 38.27 16.08
N ALA A 153 -1.30 39.30 15.74
CA ALA A 153 -0.89 40.68 15.99
C ALA A 153 -0.60 40.87 17.48
N HIS A 154 0.63 41.23 17.77
CA HIS A 154 1.12 41.49 19.11
C HIS A 154 1.99 42.77 19.08
N LYS A 155 2.28 43.35 20.24
CA LYS A 155 3.01 44.62 20.34
C LYS A 155 4.35 44.41 21.04
N HIS A 156 5.42 44.81 20.36
CA HIS A 156 6.74 44.98 20.97
C HIS A 156 7.09 46.47 20.97
N SER A 157 7.57 46.94 22.11
CA SER A 157 7.84 48.34 22.43
C SER A 157 8.70 49.03 21.38
N LYS A 158 8.10 49.85 20.52
CA LYS A 158 8.88 50.88 19.80
C LYS A 158 8.22 52.26 19.82
N ASP A 159 6.89 52.33 19.74
CA ASP A 159 6.18 53.63 19.59
C ASP A 159 5.04 53.87 20.62
N ASP A 160 4.81 52.95 21.56
CA ASP A 160 3.81 53.11 22.63
C ASP A 160 4.48 53.61 23.93
N VAL A 161 4.09 54.79 24.41
CA VAL A 161 4.71 55.58 25.50
C VAL A 161 4.87 54.83 26.84
N TYR A 162 4.16 53.70 27.03
CA TYR A 162 4.17 52.89 28.26
C TYR A 162 4.64 51.44 28.10
N ASN A 163 4.97 51.02 26.89
CA ASN A 163 5.60 49.72 26.68
C ASN A 163 7.10 50.01 26.68
N LYS A 164 7.79 49.76 27.78
CA LYS A 164 9.26 49.83 27.82
C LYS A 164 9.82 48.52 28.36
N PHE A 165 10.90 48.01 27.77
CA PHE A 165 11.54 46.76 28.16
C PHE A 165 12.33 46.85 29.47
N GLY A 166 11.99 46.04 30.48
CA GLY A 166 12.87 45.83 31.65
C GLY A 166 13.73 44.58 31.46
N SER A 167 14.86 44.50 32.17
CA SER A 167 15.76 43.34 32.22
C SER A 167 16.14 43.03 33.66
N ASN A 168 16.58 41.80 33.95
CA ASN A 168 17.28 41.55 35.21
C ASN A 168 18.64 42.27 35.23
N ALA A 169 19.10 42.64 36.42
CA ALA A 169 20.42 43.27 36.59
C ALA A 169 21.55 42.34 36.12
N SER A 170 21.41 41.03 36.32
CA SER A 170 22.34 40.01 35.82
C SER A 170 22.46 39.93 34.28
N GLU A 171 21.41 40.28 33.54
CA GLU A 171 21.39 40.20 32.07
C GLU A 171 21.84 41.49 31.40
N SER A 172 21.51 42.63 32.01
CA SER A 172 21.91 43.96 31.52
C SER A 172 23.26 44.43 32.05
N GLY A 173 23.72 43.86 33.17
CA GLY A 173 24.88 44.34 33.93
C GLY A 173 24.63 45.67 34.64
N LEU A 174 23.37 46.09 34.79
CA LEU A 174 22.99 47.38 35.39
C LEU A 174 22.11 47.17 36.64
N GLU A 175 22.55 47.73 37.77
CA GLU A 175 21.93 47.61 39.09
C GLU A 175 20.84 48.68 39.32
N THR A 176 19.95 48.49 40.32
CA THR A 176 18.95 49.50 40.68
C THR A 176 19.60 50.76 41.24
N GLN A 177 19.17 51.93 40.75
CA GLN A 177 19.75 53.20 41.16
C GLN A 177 19.36 53.52 42.61
N GLY A 178 20.36 53.57 43.50
CA GLY A 178 20.19 54.04 44.88
C GLY A 178 19.90 52.96 45.93
N SER A 179 19.90 51.67 45.56
CA SER A 179 19.83 50.54 46.50
C SER A 179 20.83 49.47 46.07
N GLY A 180 22.11 49.66 46.40
CA GLY A 180 23.15 48.67 46.12
C GLY A 180 23.03 47.48 47.08
N ASP A 181 22.15 46.55 46.74
CA ASP A 181 22.13 45.20 47.30
C ASP A 181 22.95 44.32 46.33
N TYR A 182 24.19 43.99 46.72
CA TYR A 182 25.16 43.29 45.88
C TYR A 182 25.00 41.77 45.95
N ASP A 183 24.03 41.31 46.71
CA ASP A 183 23.94 39.95 47.22
C ASP A 183 23.03 39.09 46.32
N HIS A 184 22.14 39.73 45.54
CA HIS A 184 21.05 39.11 44.79
C HIS A 184 20.85 39.65 43.36
N LEU A 185 21.93 39.88 42.60
CA LEU A 185 21.89 40.39 41.21
C LEU A 185 21.00 39.59 40.24
N THR A 186 20.71 38.32 40.52
CA THR A 186 19.81 37.47 39.72
C THR A 186 18.32 37.67 40.03
N GLU A 187 18.00 38.39 41.10
CA GLU A 187 16.63 38.64 41.58
C GLU A 187 16.27 40.14 41.53
N GLU A 188 17.19 40.97 41.04
CA GLU A 188 17.05 42.43 40.99
C GLU A 188 16.60 42.92 39.60
N TYR A 189 15.62 43.83 39.59
CA TYR A 189 15.22 44.54 38.38
C TYR A 189 16.30 45.53 37.94
N GLY A 190 16.92 45.31 36.77
CA GLY A 190 17.87 46.22 36.13
C GLY A 190 17.20 47.45 35.51
N THR A 191 16.40 48.17 36.29
CA THR A 191 15.77 49.45 35.88
C THR A 191 16.63 50.66 36.25
N GLY A 192 17.65 50.46 37.10
CA GLY A 192 18.58 51.52 37.46
C GLY A 192 19.67 51.72 36.43
N ASN A 193 20.00 52.99 36.17
CA ASN A 193 21.09 53.43 35.28
C ASN A 193 20.96 53.17 33.77
N LEU A 194 19.84 52.69 33.24
CA LEU A 194 19.59 52.70 31.79
C LEU A 194 19.48 54.15 31.28
N THR A 195 20.40 54.59 30.43
CA THR A 195 20.31 55.90 29.76
C THR A 195 19.11 55.94 28.82
N SER A 196 18.63 57.14 28.43
CA SER A 196 17.60 57.26 27.39
C SER A 196 17.98 56.55 26.08
N SER A 197 19.28 56.46 25.77
CA SER A 197 19.77 55.70 24.62
C SER A 197 19.65 54.19 24.81
N ASN A 198 19.89 53.67 26.02
CA ASN A 198 19.74 52.24 26.31
C ASN A 198 18.27 51.82 26.22
N TRP A 199 17.34 52.65 26.69
CA TRP A 199 15.90 52.40 26.54
C TRP A 199 15.43 52.38 25.08
N LEU A 200 15.99 53.26 24.23
CA LEU A 200 15.63 53.34 22.80
C LEU A 200 16.25 52.21 21.96
N GLN A 201 17.31 51.58 22.46
CA GLN A 201 18.05 50.51 21.76
C GLN A 201 17.83 49.13 22.36
N ALA A 202 17.04 49.03 23.44
CA ALA A 202 16.69 47.76 24.04
C ALA A 202 15.92 46.90 23.02
N THR A 203 16.43 45.70 22.78
CA THR A 203 15.80 44.67 21.95
C THR A 203 15.35 43.53 22.84
N GLU A 204 14.27 42.88 22.47
CA GLU A 204 13.85 41.65 23.13
C GLU A 204 14.82 40.50 22.87
N GLN A 205 14.88 39.57 23.81
CA GLN A 205 15.51 38.28 23.56
C GLN A 205 14.60 37.48 22.63
N SER A 206 15.17 36.91 21.57
CA SER A 206 14.45 35.97 20.73
C SER A 206 14.29 34.64 21.47
N VAL A 207 13.04 34.18 21.61
CA VAL A 207 12.72 32.86 22.18
C VAL A 207 11.96 32.06 21.13
N GLY A 208 12.35 30.79 20.96
CA GLY A 208 11.78 29.89 19.97
C GLY A 208 12.84 29.41 18.96
N GLY A 209 12.65 28.20 18.44
CA GLY A 209 13.57 27.59 17.47
C GLY A 209 13.26 27.90 16.01
N GLY A 210 12.04 28.37 15.70
CA GLY A 210 11.59 28.57 14.32
C GLY A 210 11.44 27.28 13.52
N GLU A 211 11.50 26.12 14.18
CA GLU A 211 11.38 24.82 13.53
C GLU A 211 9.95 24.57 13.04
N PRO A 212 9.78 23.90 11.90
CA PRO A 212 8.48 23.46 11.43
C PRO A 212 7.74 22.61 12.48
N HIS A 213 6.41 22.75 12.54
CA HIS A 213 5.59 21.89 13.39
C HIS A 213 4.79 20.88 12.56
N ASN A 214 4.57 19.70 13.13
CA ASN A 214 3.73 18.66 12.53
C ASN A 214 2.33 19.21 12.20
N ASN A 215 1.90 19.04 10.96
CA ASN A 215 0.55 19.37 10.48
C ASN A 215 -0.30 18.11 10.22
N THR A 216 0.21 16.93 10.60
CA THR A 216 -0.54 15.68 10.46
C THR A 216 -1.40 15.39 11.67
N GLN A 217 -2.68 15.11 11.41
CA GLN A 217 -3.60 14.59 12.42
C GLN A 217 -3.26 13.12 12.76
N PRO A 218 -3.61 12.64 13.98
CA PRO A 218 -3.48 11.23 14.31
C PRO A 218 -4.15 10.34 13.26
N SER A 219 -3.37 9.40 12.70
CA SER A 219 -3.76 8.61 11.53
C SER A 219 -3.28 7.16 11.66
N VAL A 220 -3.92 6.25 10.92
CA VAL A 220 -3.50 4.84 10.80
C VAL A 220 -3.17 4.53 9.35
N VAL A 221 -2.06 3.84 9.12
CA VAL A 221 -1.61 3.47 7.78
C VAL A 221 -2.33 2.20 7.33
N VAL A 222 -2.91 2.26 6.13
CA VAL A 222 -3.54 1.13 5.43
C VAL A 222 -3.00 1.07 4.01
N GLY A 223 -3.02 -0.11 3.40
CA GLY A 223 -2.78 -0.24 1.97
C GLY A 223 -4.00 0.24 1.19
N ARG A 224 -3.80 1.10 0.17
CA ARG A 224 -4.85 1.58 -0.71
C ARG A 224 -4.46 1.35 -2.17
N TRP A 225 -5.36 0.70 -2.90
CA TRP A 225 -5.16 0.29 -4.28
C TRP A 225 -6.32 0.77 -5.15
N ARG A 226 -6.03 1.16 -6.39
CA ARG A 226 -7.03 1.52 -7.40
C ARG A 226 -7.02 0.50 -8.52
N ARG A 227 -8.20 0.02 -8.93
CA ARG A 227 -8.34 -0.84 -10.10
C ARG A 227 -8.17 -0.04 -11.39
N THR A 228 -7.37 -0.53 -12.33
CA THR A 228 -7.17 0.08 -13.65
C THR A 228 -7.81 -0.70 -14.78
N GLU A 229 -7.98 -2.02 -14.62
CA GLU A 229 -8.59 -2.93 -15.61
C GLU A 229 -9.36 -4.05 -14.94
#